data_AF-A0A855K8H1-F1
#
_entry.id   AF-A0A855K8H1-F1
#
_cell.length_a   1.000
_cell.length_b   1.000
_cell.length_c   1.000
_cell.angle_alpha   90.00
_cell.angle_beta   90.00
_cell.angle_gamma   90.00
#
_symmetry.space_group_name_H-M   'P 1'
#
loop_
_entity.id
_entity.type
_entity.pdbx_description
1 polymer ?
#
loop_
_entity_poly.entity_id
_entity_poly.type
_entity_poly.pdbx_seq_one_letter_code
_entity_poly.pdbx_strand_id
1 'polypeptide(L)'
;VHWTREFVLALGWLAVALSIGSIGLLYWLIRHAAATAVASLFYLVPAVTALMAYLLFGERLDALAIGGMAMCATAVFVVNRRV
;
A
#
# COMPACT_ATOMS: atom_id res chain seq x y z
N VAL A 1 -15.89 19.23 -21.60
CA VAL A 1 -15.70 18.61 -20.27
C VAL A 1 -17.01 18.71 -19.52
N HIS A 2 -17.71 17.60 -19.33
CA HIS A 2 -18.93 17.58 -18.52
C HIS A 2 -18.52 17.50 -17.05
N TRP A 3 -18.69 18.61 -16.33
CA TRP A 3 -18.38 18.70 -14.91
C TRP A 3 -19.46 18.01 -14.09
N THR A 4 -19.41 16.68 -14.07
CA THR A 4 -20.30 15.85 -13.27
C THR A 4 -19.80 15.80 -11.81
N ARG A 5 -20.70 15.62 -10.84
CA ARG A 5 -20.33 15.54 -9.41
C ARG A 5 -19.30 14.44 -9.14
N GLU A 6 -19.42 13.30 -9.83
CA GLU A 6 -18.45 12.19 -9.75
C GLU A 6 -17.05 12.60 -10.21
N PHE A 7 -16.96 13.42 -11.26
CA PHE A 7 -15.68 13.92 -11.77
C PHE A 7 -14.99 14.87 -10.79
N VAL A 8 -15.76 15.77 -10.16
CA VAL A 8 -15.25 16.69 -9.14
C VAL A 8 -14.81 15.93 -7.88
N LEU A 9 -15.57 14.93 -7.46
CA LEU A 9 -15.20 14.07 -6.32
C LEU A 9 -13.95 13.24 -6.61
N ALA A 10 -13.83 12.65 -7.80
CA ALA A 10 -12.64 11.91 -8.21
C ALA A 10 -11.41 12.82 -8.26
N LEU A 11 -11.53 14.02 -8.85
CA LEU A 11 -10.45 15.01 -8.87
C LEU A 11 -10.08 15.48 -7.46
N GLY A 12 -11.06 15.74 -6.60
CA GLY A 12 -10.84 16.13 -5.21
C GLY A 12 -10.11 15.04 -4.43
N TRP A 13 -10.49 13.77 -4.62
CA TRP A 13 -9.83 12.62 -4.01
C TRP A 13 -8.37 12.49 -4.46
N LEU A 14 -8.11 12.58 -5.76
CA LEU A 14 -6.76 12.50 -6.31
C LEU A 14 -5.87 13.65 -5.83
N ALA A 15 -6.39 14.88 -5.80
CA ALA A 15 -5.62 16.04 -5.37
C ALA A 15 -5.36 16.05 -3.85
N VAL A 16 -6.40 15.80 -3.04
CA VAL A 16 -6.30 15.92 -1.58
C VAL A 16 -5.73 14.66 -0.95
N ALA A 17 -6.32 13.49 -1.19
CA ALA A 17 -5.90 12.26 -0.51
C ALA A 17 -4.57 11.73 -1.07
N LEU A 18 -4.46 11.58 -2.40
CA LEU A 18 -3.25 11.02 -3.01
C LEU A 18 -2.07 11.99 -3.02
N SER A 19 -2.29 13.31 -3.12
CA SER A 19 -1.20 14.28 -3.18
C SER A 19 -0.89 14.88 -1.82
N ILE A 20 -1.82 15.67 -1.26
CA ILE A 20 -1.60 16.37 0.02
C ILE A 20 -1.49 15.37 1.18
N GLY A 21 -2.37 14.36 1.21
CA GLY A 21 -2.37 13.31 2.22
C GLY A 21 -1.09 12.48 2.20
N SER A 22 -0.70 11.94 1.04
CA SER A 22 0.52 11.12 0.93
C SER A 22 1.80 11.88 1.26
N ILE A 23 1.96 13.10 0.72
CA ILE A 23 3.17 13.91 0.97
C ILE A 23 3.19 14.37 2.43
N GLY A 24 2.05 14.79 2.98
CA GLY A 24 1.92 15.17 4.39
C GLY A 24 2.24 14.02 5.34
N LEU A 25 1.73 12.82 5.04
CA LEU A 25 1.99 11.61 5.81
C LEU A 25 3.47 11.21 5.74
N LEU A 26 4.08 11.27 4.55
CA LEU A 26 5.52 11.05 4.37
C LEU A 26 6.35 12.04 5.21
N TYR A 27 6.00 13.33 5.15
CA TYR A 27 6.68 14.37 5.94
C TYR A 27 6.51 14.14 7.44
N TRP A 28 5.31 13.73 7.86
CA TRP A 28 5.00 13.41 9.26
C TRP A 28 5.78 12.19 9.76
N LEU A 29 5.87 11.14 8.94
CA LEU A 29 6.65 9.92 9.18
C LEU A 29 8.15 10.20 9.24
N ILE A 30 8.71 11.04 8.35
CA ILE A 30 10.11 11.47 8.43
C ILE A 30 10.39 12.22 9.74
N ARG A 31 9.41 12.96 10.26
CA ARG A 31 9.54 13.71 11.52
C ARG A 31 9.44 12.84 12.77
N HIS A 32 8.69 11.73 12.71
CA HIS A 32 8.39 10.87 13.88
C HIS A 32 9.08 9.50 13.85
N ALA A 33 9.63 9.07 12.70
CA ALA A 33 10.29 7.80 12.53
C ALA A 33 11.56 7.95 11.68
N ALA A 34 12.63 7.20 12.01
CA ALA A 34 13.79 7.10 11.14
C ALA A 34 13.32 6.68 9.73
N ALA A 35 13.73 7.40 8.68
CA ALA A 35 13.25 7.24 7.30
C ALA A 35 13.19 5.77 6.81
N THR A 36 14.00 4.89 7.40
CA THR A 36 14.03 3.44 7.24
C THR A 36 12.72 2.73 7.57
N ALA A 37 11.98 3.13 8.61
CA ALA A 37 10.70 2.50 8.97
C ALA A 37 9.61 2.77 7.92
N VAL A 38 9.65 3.95 7.30
CA VAL A 38 8.72 4.36 6.23
C VAL A 38 8.97 3.53 4.97
N ALA A 39 10.24 3.35 4.60
CA ALA A 39 10.62 2.53 3.45
C ALA A 39 10.17 1.07 3.63
N SER A 40 10.29 0.51 4.85
CA SER A 40 9.79 -0.84 5.16
C SER A 40 8.27 -0.95 4.98
N LEU A 41 7.51 0.11 5.30
CA LEU A 41 6.06 0.13 5.11
C LEU A 41 5.68 0.05 3.63
N PHE A 42 6.42 0.73 2.75
CA PHE A 42 6.23 0.64 1.30
C PHE A 42 6.51 -0.78 0.75
N TYR A 43 7.48 -1.49 1.32
CA TYR A 43 7.73 -2.91 0.97
C TYR A 43 6.61 -3.85 1.46
N LEU A 44 5.84 -3.45 2.48
CA LEU A 44 4.71 -4.22 3.00
C LEU A 44 3.44 -4.08 2.14
N VAL A 45 3.29 -2.95 1.44
CA VAL A 45 2.12 -2.65 0.58
C VAL A 45 1.79 -3.78 -0.40
N PRO A 46 2.71 -4.27 -1.26
CA PRO A 46 2.38 -5.32 -2.22
C PRO A 46 1.90 -6.63 -1.56
N ALA A 47 2.45 -6.97 -0.39
CA ALA A 47 2.03 -8.16 0.36
C ALA A 47 0.60 -8.02 0.90
N VAL A 48 0.28 -6.85 1.48
CA VAL A 48 -1.06 -6.54 2.00
C VAL A 48 -2.08 -6.46 0.86
N THR A 49 -1.71 -5.87 -0.27
CA THR A 49 -2.58 -5.80 -1.45
C THR A 49 -2.90 -7.19 -2.00
N ALA A 50 -1.91 -8.10 -2.06
CA ALA A 50 -2.15 -9.49 -2.47
C ALA A 50 -3.09 -10.24 -1.50
N LEU A 51 -2.95 -10.00 -0.19
CA LEU A 51 -3.84 -10.56 0.82
C LEU A 51 -5.27 -10.00 0.69
N MET A 52 -5.42 -8.69 0.47
CA MET A 52 -6.72 -8.08 0.22
C MET A 52 -7.35 -8.60 -1.06
N ALA A 53 -6.59 -8.76 -2.15
CA ALA A 53 -7.11 -9.31 -3.40
C ALA A 53 -7.66 -10.73 -3.19
N TYR A 54 -6.94 -11.58 -2.44
CA TYR A 54 -7.41 -12.92 -2.07
C TYR A 54 -8.74 -12.88 -1.29
N LEU A 55 -8.82 -12.03 -0.26
CA LEU A 55 -10.00 -11.96 0.61
C LEU A 55 -11.22 -11.32 -0.07
N LEU A 56 -11.01 -10.29 -0.89
CA LEU A 56 -12.09 -9.47 -1.44
C LEU A 56 -12.62 -9.99 -2.77
N PHE A 57 -11.75 -10.55 -3.63
CA PHE A 57 -12.13 -11.02 -4.95
C PHE A 57 -12.37 -12.54 -5.01
N GLY A 58 -11.97 -13.31 -3.99
CA GLY A 58 -12.25 -14.74 -3.90
C GLY A 58 -11.66 -15.56 -5.07
N GLU A 59 -10.64 -15.03 -5.75
CA GLU A 59 -9.93 -15.73 -6.82
C GLU A 59 -9.35 -17.03 -6.26
N ARG A 60 -9.57 -18.16 -6.97
CA ARG A 60 -8.95 -19.45 -6.64
C ARG A 60 -7.44 -19.24 -6.66
N LEU A 61 -6.86 -19.15 -5.46
CA LEU A 61 -5.43 -19.03 -5.27
C LEU A 61 -4.78 -20.29 -5.84
N ASP A 62 -4.28 -20.15 -7.07
CA ASP A 62 -3.42 -21.13 -7.69
C ASP A 62 -2.22 -21.37 -6.76
N ALA A 63 -1.66 -22.58 -6.70
CA ALA A 63 -0.57 -22.92 -5.78
C ALA A 63 0.62 -21.95 -5.92
N LEU A 64 0.78 -21.35 -7.10
CA LEU A 64 1.75 -20.32 -7.42
C LEU A 64 1.47 -18.98 -6.69
N ALA A 65 0.22 -18.60 -6.50
CA ALA A 65 -0.18 -17.42 -5.72
C ALA A 65 0.06 -17.61 -4.22
N ILE A 66 -0.21 -18.81 -3.68
CA ILE A 66 0.14 -19.16 -2.29
C ILE A 66 1.67 -19.11 -2.09
N GLY A 67 2.43 -19.65 -3.04
CA GLY A 67 3.90 -19.58 -3.04
C GLY A 67 4.42 -18.15 -3.08
N GLY A 68 3.85 -17.29 -3.93
CA GLY A 68 4.18 -15.87 -3.99
C GLY A 68 3.85 -15.14 -2.68
N MET A 69 2.70 -15.45 -2.05
CA MET A 69 2.27 -14.84 -0.80
C MET A 69 3.20 -15.23 0.36
N ALA A 70 3.62 -16.50 0.44
CA ALA A 70 4.61 -16.96 1.41
C ALA A 70 5.99 -16.32 1.21
N MET A 71 6.41 -16.13 -0.05
CA MET A 71 7.67 -15.45 -0.38
C MET A 71 7.62 -13.96 0.02
N CYS A 72 6.52 -13.26 -0.27
CA CYS A 72 6.34 -11.87 0.17
C CYS A 72 6.30 -11.75 1.70
N ALA A 73 5.56 -12.63 2.39
CA ALA A 73 5.47 -12.65 3.86
C ALA A 73 6.84 -12.89 4.51
N THR A 74 7.63 -13.81 3.98
CA THR A 74 9.00 -14.08 4.46
C THR A 74 9.97 -12.93 4.16
N ALA A 75 9.90 -12.33 2.97
CA ALA A 75 10.71 -11.16 2.62
C ALA A 75 10.45 -9.98 3.56
N VAL A 76 9.18 -9.68 3.82
CA VAL A 76 8.74 -8.67 4.78
C VAL A 76 9.24 -8.99 6.19
N PHE A 77 9.06 -10.23 6.64
CA PHE A 77 9.45 -10.65 7.98
C PHE A 77 10.97 -10.51 8.19
N VAL A 78 11.78 -10.84 7.17
CA VAL A 78 13.24 -10.68 7.20
C VAL A 78 13.65 -9.21 7.22
N VAL A 79 13.01 -8.35 6.43
CA VAL A 79 13.27 -6.90 6.44
C VAL A 79 12.94 -6.31 7.81
N ASN A 80 11.79 -6.68 8.39
CA ASN A 80 11.36 -6.16 9.68
C ASN A 80 12.17 -6.70 10.88
N ARG A 81 12.85 -7.84 10.73
CA ARG A 81 13.75 -8.40 11.76
C ARG A 81 15.18 -7.84 11.72
N ARG A 82 15.55 -7.07 10.69
CA ARG A 82 16.90 -6.50 10.52
C ARG A 82 17.02 -5.07 11.08
N VAL A 83 16.10 -4.64 11.95
CA VAL A 83 16.10 -3.34 12.62
C VAL A 83 16.23 -3.52 14.12
#